data_AF-A0A956Z093-F1
#
_entry.id   AF-A0A956Z093-F1
#
_cell.length_a   1.000
_cell.length_b   1.000
_cell.length_c   1.000
_cell.angle_alpha   90.00
_cell.angle_beta   90.00
_cell.angle_gamma   90.00
#
_symmetry.space_group_name_H-M   'P 1'
#
loop_
_entity.id
_entity.type
_entity.pdbx_description
1 polymer ?
#
loop_
_entity_poly.entity_id
_entity_poly.type
_entity_poly.pdbx_seq_one_letter_code
_entity_poly.pdbx_strand_id
1 'polypeptide(L)'
;MHRRWYAFALILIVLMHATALAQDTAAQECDIDLSDVSAMIADADEALNSGDQDAALATLTDAKGALEEILSQCSLAAEVTFETAVYAAPGGNFSLEYPANWTVNTAFSDADQGTQAYFATSAETMRALATPTPALASGEQAVTMIVLPSAMFGVAANTPPDEALDQVVETLVPQLPAEMNLGDVSEISVGDISARRIALEGESFNGAMLVFPLADDNLAVFFALAAPGELDALETTIAQMVTSFEAS
;
A
#
# COMPACT_ATOMS: atom_id res chain seq x y z
N MET A 1 -65.29 21.84 -14.08
CA MET A 1 -64.23 21.03 -14.73
C MET A 1 -62.80 21.54 -14.50
N HIS A 2 -62.56 22.76 -13.99
CA HIS A 2 -61.20 23.30 -13.85
C HIS A 2 -60.40 22.83 -12.60
N ARG A 3 -61.05 22.25 -11.59
CA ARG A 3 -60.39 21.91 -10.31
C ARG A 3 -59.52 20.63 -10.36
N ARG A 4 -59.71 19.77 -11.37
CA ARG A 4 -58.92 18.54 -11.57
C ARG A 4 -57.58 18.77 -12.28
N TRP A 5 -57.46 19.85 -13.05
CA TRP A 5 -56.24 20.17 -13.81
C TRP A 5 -55.15 20.78 -12.93
N TYR A 6 -55.51 21.57 -11.91
CA TYR A 6 -54.54 22.14 -10.97
C TYR A 6 -53.86 21.08 -10.09
N ALA A 7 -54.55 19.99 -9.73
CA ALA A 7 -53.95 18.91 -8.95
C ALA A 7 -52.88 18.14 -9.74
N PHE A 8 -53.08 17.97 -11.05
CA PHE A 8 -52.12 17.27 -11.91
C PHE A 8 -50.87 18.12 -12.18
N ALA A 9 -51.03 19.43 -12.36
CA ALA A 9 -49.91 20.36 -12.54
C ALA A 9 -49.02 20.47 -11.29
N LEU A 10 -49.62 20.41 -10.10
CA LEU A 10 -48.88 20.53 -8.83
C LEU A 10 -48.08 19.25 -8.51
N ILE A 11 -48.62 18.07 -8.83
CA ILE A 11 -47.91 16.79 -8.69
C ILE A 11 -46.72 16.71 -9.66
N LEU A 12 -46.85 17.24 -10.88
CA LEU A 12 -45.76 17.26 -11.86
C LEU A 12 -44.62 18.22 -11.47
N ILE A 13 -44.94 19.37 -10.85
CA ILE A 13 -43.93 20.29 -10.32
C ILE A 13 -43.20 19.67 -9.13
N VAL A 14 -43.90 18.99 -8.22
CA VAL A 14 -43.27 18.29 -7.08
C VAL A 14 -42.38 17.13 -7.54
N LEU A 15 -42.77 16.40 -8.59
CA LEU A 15 -41.95 15.32 -9.16
C LEU A 15 -40.70 15.84 -9.89
N MET A 16 -40.73 17.02 -10.51
CA MET A 16 -39.53 17.64 -11.11
C MET A 16 -38.53 18.19 -10.08
N HIS A 17 -38.98 18.49 -8.86
CA HIS A 17 -38.07 18.95 -7.78
C HIS A 17 -37.49 17.79 -6.95
N ALA A 18 -38.09 16.59 -7.00
CA ALA A 18 -37.60 15.43 -6.27
C ALA A 18 -36.38 14.76 -6.93
N THR A 19 -36.15 14.95 -8.23
CA THR A 19 -34.99 14.39 -8.95
C THR A 19 -33.73 15.24 -8.85
N ALA A 20 -33.77 16.40 -8.18
CA ALA A 20 -32.62 17.29 -7.99
C ALA A 20 -31.87 17.08 -6.66
N LEU A 21 -32.28 16.12 -5.82
CA LEU A 21 -31.64 15.81 -4.53
C LEU A 21 -30.83 14.49 -4.55
N ALA A 22 -30.50 13.96 -5.72
CA ALA A 22 -29.80 12.67 -5.86
C ALA A 22 -28.45 12.76 -6.61
N GLN A 23 -27.95 13.95 -6.91
CA GLN A 23 -26.66 14.15 -7.59
C GLN A 23 -25.92 15.32 -6.98
N ASP A 24 -25.45 15.17 -5.73
CA ASP A 24 -24.29 15.91 -5.23
C ASP A 24 -23.87 15.37 -3.87
N THR A 25 -23.43 14.11 -3.84
CA THR A 25 -22.28 13.82 -2.98
C THR A 25 -21.11 14.50 -3.66
N ALA A 26 -20.90 15.76 -3.31
CA ALA A 26 -19.76 16.55 -3.70
C ALA A 26 -18.51 15.67 -3.56
N ALA A 27 -17.92 15.30 -4.71
CA ALA A 27 -16.47 15.31 -4.76
C ALA A 27 -16.11 16.72 -4.31
N GLN A 28 -15.71 16.87 -3.06
CA GLN A 28 -15.17 18.12 -2.55
C GLN A 28 -13.95 18.36 -3.43
N GLU A 29 -14.10 19.18 -4.47
CA GLU A 29 -13.00 19.61 -5.33
C GLU A 29 -11.98 20.22 -4.40
N CYS A 30 -10.95 19.44 -4.05
CA CYS A 30 -9.85 19.99 -3.30
C CYS A 30 -9.11 20.90 -4.27
N ASP A 31 -9.35 22.20 -4.16
CA ASP A 31 -8.58 23.20 -4.86
C ASP A 31 -7.21 23.26 -4.18
N ILE A 32 -6.28 22.44 -4.69
CA ILE A 32 -4.92 22.35 -4.16
C ILE A 32 -4.16 23.60 -4.61
N ASP A 33 -3.99 24.55 -3.71
CA ASP A 33 -3.08 25.68 -3.91
C ASP A 33 -1.66 25.30 -3.48
N LEU A 34 -0.77 25.11 -4.46
CA LEU A 34 0.64 24.81 -4.24
C LEU A 34 1.53 26.06 -4.30
N SER A 35 0.97 27.27 -4.36
CA SER A 35 1.77 28.50 -4.50
C SER A 35 2.78 28.63 -3.37
N ASP A 36 2.36 28.37 -2.13
CA ASP A 36 3.19 28.56 -0.95
C ASP A 36 4.30 27.51 -0.88
N VAL A 37 3.99 26.24 -1.17
CA VAL A 37 4.99 25.17 -1.28
C VAL A 37 5.99 25.49 -2.39
N SER A 38 5.53 26.00 -3.54
CA SER A 38 6.41 26.38 -4.65
C SER A 38 7.36 27.54 -4.30
N ALA A 39 6.88 28.51 -3.52
CA ALA A 39 7.70 29.61 -3.03
C ALA A 39 8.76 29.10 -2.03
N MET A 40 8.38 28.22 -1.11
CA MET A 40 9.32 27.59 -0.18
C MET A 40 10.41 26.78 -0.91
N ILE A 41 10.05 26.05 -1.97
CA ILE A 41 11.05 25.32 -2.78
C ILE A 41 12.03 26.29 -3.46
N ALA A 42 11.54 27.43 -3.97
CA ALA A 42 12.40 28.46 -4.55
C ALA A 42 13.35 29.09 -3.52
N ASP A 43 12.85 29.37 -2.31
CA ASP A 43 13.66 29.92 -1.21
C ASP A 43 14.73 28.91 -0.76
N ALA A 44 14.41 27.61 -0.73
CA ALA A 44 15.38 26.56 -0.42
C ALA A 44 16.50 26.47 -1.48
N ASP A 45 16.17 26.63 -2.77
CA ASP A 45 17.17 26.65 -3.85
C ASP A 45 18.09 27.89 -3.74
N GLU A 46 17.54 29.06 -3.40
CA GLU A 46 18.35 30.25 -3.14
C GLU A 46 19.31 30.04 -1.95
N ALA A 47 18.83 29.46 -0.85
CA ALA A 47 19.65 29.13 0.30
C ALA A 47 20.80 28.17 -0.07
N LEU A 48 20.52 27.11 -0.84
CA LEU A 48 21.55 26.20 -1.35
C LEU A 48 22.59 26.91 -2.22
N ASN A 49 22.15 27.77 -3.13
CA ASN A 49 23.04 28.53 -4.01
C ASN A 49 23.92 29.53 -3.25
N SER A 50 23.47 30.00 -2.08
CA SER A 50 24.25 30.84 -1.17
C SER A 50 25.21 30.06 -0.25
N GLY A 51 25.11 28.72 -0.24
CA GLY A 51 25.88 27.83 0.63
C GLY A 51 25.31 27.65 2.03
N ASP A 52 24.09 28.13 2.29
CA ASP A 52 23.39 27.99 3.57
C ASP A 52 22.53 26.71 3.58
N GLN A 53 23.17 25.57 3.82
CA GLN A 53 22.52 24.25 3.81
C GLN A 53 21.51 24.08 4.96
N ASP A 54 21.78 24.68 6.12
CA ASP A 54 20.90 24.58 7.28
C ASP A 54 19.59 25.33 7.03
N ALA A 55 19.66 26.53 6.44
CA ALA A 55 18.47 27.27 6.02
C ALA A 55 17.67 26.50 4.96
N ALA A 56 18.33 25.94 3.95
CA ALA A 56 17.66 25.16 2.91
C ALA A 56 16.91 23.95 3.48
N LEU A 57 17.53 23.20 4.41
CA LEU A 57 16.91 22.05 5.06
C LEU A 57 15.70 22.45 5.93
N ALA A 58 15.81 23.56 6.65
CA ALA A 58 14.68 24.09 7.43
C ALA A 58 13.50 24.42 6.51
N THR A 59 13.74 25.14 5.41
CA THR A 59 12.69 25.51 4.45
C THR A 59 12.06 24.28 3.77
N LEU A 60 12.85 23.25 3.42
CA LEU A 60 12.30 22.00 2.87
C LEU A 60 11.45 21.24 3.89
N THR A 61 11.81 21.31 5.17
CA THR A 61 11.01 20.71 6.25
C THR A 61 9.66 21.43 6.39
N ASP A 62 9.66 22.76 6.32
CA ASP A 62 8.44 23.57 6.35
C ASP A 62 7.55 23.29 5.12
N ALA A 63 8.16 23.19 3.92
CA ALA A 63 7.46 22.84 2.69
C ALA A 63 6.79 21.45 2.76
N LYS A 64 7.48 20.47 3.36
CA LYS A 64 6.91 19.13 3.62
C LYS A 64 5.71 19.22 4.57
N GLY A 65 5.84 19.95 5.67
CA GLY A 65 4.73 20.13 6.63
C GLY A 65 3.51 20.81 5.99
N ALA A 66 3.73 21.83 5.16
CA ALA A 66 2.67 22.49 4.41
C ALA A 66 1.98 21.54 3.41
N LEU A 67 2.75 20.69 2.72
CA LEU A 67 2.19 19.68 1.83
C LEU A 67 1.35 18.64 2.58
N GLU A 68 1.84 18.14 3.73
CA GLU A 68 1.10 17.22 4.59
C GLU A 68 -0.22 17.86 5.09
N GLU A 69 -0.21 19.14 5.43
CA GLU A 69 -1.40 19.87 5.84
C GLU A 69 -2.40 20.02 4.69
N ILE A 70 -1.95 20.39 3.48
CA ILE A 70 -2.79 20.42 2.28
C ILE A 70 -3.41 19.03 2.02
N LEU A 71 -2.60 17.97 2.09
CA LEU A 71 -3.05 16.60 1.92
C LEU A 71 -4.07 16.17 2.99
N SER A 72 -3.95 16.68 4.23
CA SER A 72 -4.92 16.38 5.30
C SER A 72 -6.25 17.10 5.11
N GLN A 73 -6.24 18.29 4.50
CA GLN A 73 -7.44 19.10 4.25
C GLN A 73 -8.20 18.63 3.02
N CYS A 74 -7.47 18.14 2.03
CA CYS A 74 -8.05 17.36 0.97
C CYS A 74 -8.49 16.01 1.55
N SER A 75 -9.78 15.70 1.56
CA SER A 75 -10.25 14.31 1.69
C SER A 75 -9.95 13.52 0.40
N LEU A 76 -8.73 13.68 -0.13
CA LEU A 76 -8.16 12.80 -1.14
C LEU A 76 -7.82 11.48 -0.44
N ALA A 77 -8.87 10.75 -0.05
CA ALA A 77 -8.95 9.38 -0.52
C ALA A 77 -9.13 9.43 -2.06
N ALA A 78 -8.21 10.09 -2.77
CA ALA A 78 -7.94 9.70 -4.12
C ALA A 78 -7.42 8.29 -3.93
N GLU A 79 -8.27 7.31 -4.23
CA GLU A 79 -7.78 6.00 -4.57
C GLU A 79 -6.72 6.26 -5.63
N VAL A 80 -5.45 6.21 -5.22
CA VAL A 80 -4.32 6.16 -6.12
C VAL A 80 -4.49 4.82 -6.82
N THR A 81 -5.32 4.85 -7.85
CA THR A 81 -5.58 3.74 -8.75
C THR A 81 -4.46 3.83 -9.77
N PHE A 82 -3.36 3.15 -9.45
CA PHE A 82 -2.38 2.86 -10.49
C PHE A 82 -3.02 1.92 -11.50
N GLU A 83 -2.59 2.02 -12.77
CA GLU A 83 -2.91 0.99 -13.74
C GLU A 83 -2.40 -0.35 -13.17
N THR A 84 -3.29 -1.34 -13.07
CA THR A 84 -2.94 -2.64 -12.52
C THR A 84 -2.66 -3.65 -13.64
N ALA A 85 -1.75 -4.57 -13.36
CA ALA A 85 -1.56 -5.80 -14.12
C ALA A 85 -1.90 -6.99 -13.21
N VAL A 86 -2.28 -8.11 -13.83
CA VAL A 86 -2.62 -9.34 -13.10
C VAL A 86 -1.44 -10.29 -13.12
N TYR A 87 -0.99 -10.69 -11.94
CA TYR A 87 -0.10 -11.82 -11.76
C TYR A 87 -0.93 -13.09 -11.57
N ALA A 88 -0.65 -14.11 -12.36
CA ALA A 88 -1.20 -15.45 -12.20
C ALA A 88 -0.07 -16.38 -11.74
N ALA A 89 -0.27 -17.03 -10.60
CA ALA A 89 0.69 -17.95 -10.04
C ALA A 89 0.91 -19.17 -10.95
N PRO A 90 2.15 -19.67 -11.07
CA PRO A 90 2.42 -20.93 -11.76
C PRO A 90 1.58 -22.07 -11.18
N GLY A 91 0.84 -22.78 -12.04
CA GLY A 91 -0.12 -23.81 -11.61
C GLY A 91 -1.54 -23.29 -11.40
N GLY A 92 -1.74 -21.97 -11.44
CA GLY A 92 -3.06 -21.34 -11.42
C GLY A 92 -3.75 -21.35 -10.05
N ASN A 93 -3.01 -21.58 -8.97
CA ASN A 93 -3.53 -21.67 -7.59
C ASN A 93 -4.02 -20.32 -7.03
N PHE A 94 -3.51 -19.19 -7.53
CA PHE A 94 -4.05 -17.86 -7.21
C PHE A 94 -3.70 -16.83 -8.27
N SER A 95 -4.36 -15.67 -8.19
CA SER A 95 -3.98 -14.44 -8.88
C SER A 95 -4.07 -13.23 -7.97
N LEU A 96 -3.37 -12.16 -8.34
CA LEU A 96 -3.47 -10.85 -7.69
C LEU A 96 -3.17 -9.73 -8.68
N GLU A 97 -3.68 -8.54 -8.39
CA GLU A 97 -3.34 -7.31 -9.09
C GLU A 97 -2.11 -6.64 -8.46
N TYR A 98 -1.26 -6.05 -9.29
CA TYR A 98 -0.07 -5.30 -8.89
C TYR A 98 0.14 -4.09 -9.83
N PRO A 99 0.97 -3.09 -9.47
CA PRO A 99 1.20 -1.95 -10.36
C PRO A 99 1.78 -2.37 -11.72
N ALA A 100 1.13 -1.95 -12.82
CA ALA A 100 1.46 -2.39 -14.17
C ALA A 100 2.86 -1.96 -14.64
N ASN A 101 3.40 -0.89 -14.05
CA ASN A 101 4.76 -0.41 -14.32
C ASN A 101 5.85 -1.16 -13.55
N TRP A 102 5.50 -2.11 -12.68
CA TRP A 102 6.48 -2.90 -11.93
C TRP A 102 6.96 -4.12 -12.72
N THR A 103 8.21 -4.49 -12.47
CA THR A 103 8.81 -5.72 -12.96
C THR A 103 8.44 -6.88 -12.04
N VAL A 104 8.07 -8.02 -12.62
CA VAL A 104 7.78 -9.26 -11.88
C VAL A 104 8.80 -10.33 -12.21
N ASN A 105 9.26 -11.04 -11.19
CA ASN A 105 10.10 -12.23 -11.33
C ASN A 105 9.48 -13.42 -10.58
N THR A 106 9.36 -14.55 -11.28
CA THR A 106 8.71 -15.78 -10.81
C THR A 106 9.68 -16.96 -10.74
N ALA A 107 11.00 -16.70 -10.80
CA ALA A 107 12.00 -17.74 -10.99
C ALA A 107 12.09 -18.78 -9.85
N PHE A 108 11.40 -18.56 -8.73
CA PHE A 108 11.46 -19.40 -7.53
C PHE A 108 10.13 -20.06 -7.15
N SER A 109 9.11 -20.04 -8.04
CA SER A 109 7.86 -20.75 -7.78
C SER A 109 8.00 -22.25 -8.12
N ASP A 110 7.98 -23.11 -7.11
CA ASP A 110 7.81 -24.56 -7.27
C ASP A 110 6.44 -24.92 -6.68
N ALA A 111 5.56 -25.49 -7.49
CA ALA A 111 4.18 -25.80 -7.09
C ALA A 111 4.13 -26.69 -5.83
N ASP A 112 5.17 -27.49 -5.59
CA ASP A 112 5.24 -28.41 -4.44
C ASP A 112 5.87 -27.79 -3.17
N GLN A 113 6.53 -26.63 -3.27
CA GLN A 113 7.27 -26.00 -2.16
C GLN A 113 6.75 -24.61 -1.77
N GLY A 114 5.67 -24.16 -2.42
CA GLY A 114 5.11 -22.83 -2.23
C GLY A 114 5.38 -21.92 -3.41
N THR A 115 4.50 -20.93 -3.57
CA THR A 115 4.64 -19.96 -4.65
C THR A 115 5.32 -18.71 -4.13
N GLN A 116 6.47 -18.38 -4.70
CA GLN A 116 7.13 -17.11 -4.46
C GLN A 116 7.08 -16.24 -5.71
N ALA A 117 6.77 -14.96 -5.52
CA ALA A 117 6.80 -13.94 -6.55
C ALA A 117 7.50 -12.68 -6.03
N TYR A 118 8.26 -12.04 -6.90
CA TYR A 118 8.94 -10.78 -6.61
C TYR A 118 8.38 -9.69 -7.52
N PHE A 119 8.05 -8.56 -6.93
CA PHE A 119 7.55 -7.38 -7.62
C PHE A 119 8.46 -6.22 -7.26
N ALA A 120 8.91 -5.42 -8.23
CA ALA A 120 9.75 -4.27 -7.96
C ALA A 120 9.52 -3.15 -8.97
N THR A 121 9.76 -1.90 -8.58
CA THR A 121 9.60 -0.73 -9.47
C THR A 121 10.52 -0.77 -10.69
N SER A 122 11.65 -1.49 -10.63
CA SER A 122 12.58 -1.67 -11.75
C SER A 122 13.35 -2.99 -11.70
N ALA A 123 14.05 -3.32 -12.79
CA ALA A 123 14.97 -4.47 -12.82
C ALA A 123 16.22 -4.23 -11.94
N GLU A 124 16.62 -2.99 -11.75
CA GLU A 124 17.71 -2.58 -10.87
C GLU A 124 17.34 -2.84 -9.41
N THR A 125 16.15 -2.39 -9.00
CA THR A 125 15.57 -2.68 -7.68
C THR A 125 15.46 -4.18 -7.45
N MET A 126 14.99 -4.95 -8.45
CA MET A 126 14.94 -6.41 -8.38
C MET A 126 16.31 -7.05 -8.11
N ARG A 127 17.38 -6.51 -8.70
CA ARG A 127 18.75 -7.02 -8.45
C ARG A 127 19.23 -6.65 -7.04
N ALA A 128 18.84 -5.50 -6.49
CA ALA A 128 19.18 -5.11 -5.13
C ALA A 128 18.63 -6.13 -4.11
N LEU A 129 17.47 -6.73 -4.36
CA LEU A 129 16.88 -7.78 -3.50
C LEU A 129 17.73 -9.05 -3.37
N ALA A 130 18.75 -9.23 -4.23
CA ALA A 130 19.67 -10.36 -4.10
C ALA A 130 20.65 -10.20 -2.92
N THR A 131 20.66 -9.05 -2.24
CA THR A 131 21.46 -8.82 -1.03
C THR A 131 20.58 -8.76 0.21
N PRO A 132 21.03 -9.27 1.38
CA PRO A 132 20.24 -9.25 2.61
C PRO A 132 19.82 -7.85 3.10
N THR A 133 20.63 -6.84 2.79
CA THR A 133 20.40 -5.43 3.14
C THR A 133 20.44 -4.57 1.87
N PRO A 134 19.37 -4.58 1.05
CA PRO A 134 19.36 -3.87 -0.22
C PRO A 134 19.47 -2.36 0.01
N ALA A 135 20.29 -1.70 -0.81
CA ALA A 135 20.32 -0.25 -0.89
C ALA A 135 19.30 0.23 -1.92
N LEU A 136 18.25 0.90 -1.46
CA LEU A 136 17.17 1.40 -2.31
C LEU A 136 17.28 2.92 -2.47
N ALA A 137 17.28 3.40 -3.71
CA ALA A 137 17.20 4.82 -4.02
C ALA A 137 15.75 5.33 -3.84
N SER A 138 15.56 6.63 -3.66
CA SER A 138 14.20 7.22 -3.57
C SER A 138 13.34 6.84 -4.78
N GLY A 139 12.10 6.44 -4.51
CA GLY A 139 11.16 5.89 -5.47
C GLY A 139 11.35 4.40 -5.78
N GLU A 140 12.40 3.75 -5.25
CA GLU A 140 12.57 2.31 -5.39
C GLU A 140 11.81 1.54 -4.32
N GLN A 141 10.97 0.61 -4.78
CA GLN A 141 10.13 -0.21 -3.93
C GLN A 141 10.09 -1.63 -4.46
N ALA A 142 9.94 -2.57 -3.54
CA ALA A 142 9.86 -3.98 -3.84
C ALA A 142 8.96 -4.72 -2.85
N VAL A 143 8.34 -5.77 -3.36
CA VAL A 143 7.53 -6.71 -2.60
C VAL A 143 7.98 -8.11 -2.96
N THR A 144 8.41 -8.88 -1.96
CA THR A 144 8.51 -10.33 -2.08
C THR A 144 7.28 -10.94 -1.45
N MET A 145 6.50 -11.69 -2.22
CA MET A 145 5.35 -12.42 -1.72
C MET A 145 5.64 -13.91 -1.73
N ILE A 146 5.27 -14.58 -0.64
CA ILE A 146 5.42 -16.02 -0.45
C ILE A 146 4.07 -16.57 0.01
N VAL A 147 3.52 -17.53 -0.74
CA VAL A 147 2.29 -18.25 -0.38
C VAL A 147 2.62 -19.69 -0.03
N LEU A 148 2.33 -20.09 1.20
CA LEU A 148 2.69 -21.38 1.78
C LEU A 148 1.55 -21.95 2.63
N PRO A 149 1.43 -23.29 2.72
CA PRO A 149 0.59 -23.92 3.73
C PRO A 149 1.04 -23.54 5.14
N SER A 150 0.08 -23.19 6.01
CA SER A 150 0.33 -22.82 7.42
C SER A 150 1.09 -23.91 8.20
N ALA A 151 0.87 -25.17 7.86
CA ALA A 151 1.58 -26.32 8.44
C ALA A 151 3.11 -26.27 8.25
N MET A 152 3.62 -25.57 7.22
CA MET A 152 5.07 -25.40 7.03
C MET A 152 5.70 -24.52 8.12
N PHE A 153 4.90 -23.70 8.80
CA PHE A 153 5.30 -22.93 9.98
C PHE A 153 4.99 -23.66 11.30
N GLY A 154 4.64 -24.95 11.22
CA GLY A 154 4.26 -25.75 12.38
C GLY A 154 2.87 -25.44 12.94
N VAL A 155 2.06 -24.64 12.25
CA VAL A 155 0.69 -24.33 12.66
C VAL A 155 -0.16 -25.60 12.53
N ALA A 156 -0.85 -25.97 13.60
CA ALA A 156 -1.73 -27.12 13.60
C ALA A 156 -3.03 -26.82 12.85
N ALA A 157 -3.64 -27.85 12.26
CA ALA A 157 -4.95 -27.71 11.64
C ALA A 157 -5.97 -27.22 12.68
N ASN A 158 -6.81 -26.25 12.30
CA ASN A 158 -7.81 -25.58 13.15
C ASN A 158 -7.25 -24.69 14.28
N THR A 159 -5.96 -24.33 14.26
CA THR A 159 -5.46 -23.25 15.13
C THR A 159 -6.25 -21.97 14.84
N PRO A 160 -6.71 -21.22 15.87
CA PRO A 160 -7.36 -19.93 15.66
C PRO A 160 -6.51 -18.99 14.79
N PRO A 161 -7.10 -18.21 13.87
CA PRO A 161 -6.33 -17.37 12.94
C PRO A 161 -5.28 -16.48 13.62
N ASP A 162 -5.64 -15.82 14.72
CA ASP A 162 -4.71 -14.97 15.47
C ASP A 162 -3.49 -15.73 16.02
N GLU A 163 -3.73 -16.90 16.59
CA GLU A 163 -2.66 -17.76 17.13
C GLU A 163 -1.78 -18.33 16.01
N ALA A 164 -2.38 -18.66 14.86
CA ALA A 164 -1.64 -19.10 13.67
C ALA A 164 -0.71 -18.01 13.16
N LEU A 165 -1.17 -16.76 13.10
CA LEU A 165 -0.36 -15.62 12.66
C LEU A 165 0.80 -15.36 13.63
N ASP A 166 0.55 -15.41 14.94
CA ASP A 166 1.59 -15.23 15.96
C ASP A 166 2.66 -16.33 15.85
N GLN A 167 2.26 -17.59 15.66
CA GLN A 167 3.19 -18.70 15.49
C GLN A 167 4.06 -18.57 14.22
N VAL A 168 3.49 -18.05 13.13
CA VAL A 168 4.23 -17.81 11.88
C VAL A 168 5.27 -16.71 12.08
N VAL A 169 4.89 -15.64 12.76
CA VAL A 169 5.81 -14.56 13.15
C VAL A 169 6.96 -15.09 14.01
N GLU A 170 6.66 -15.89 15.04
CA GLU A 170 7.67 -16.52 15.89
C GLU A 170 8.63 -17.44 15.12
N THR A 171 8.15 -18.06 14.05
CA THR A 171 8.96 -18.92 13.18
C THR A 171 9.85 -18.13 12.22
N LEU A 172 9.33 -17.03 11.66
CA LEU A 172 10.00 -16.25 10.61
C LEU A 172 10.99 -15.23 11.17
N VAL A 173 10.66 -14.55 12.27
CA VAL A 173 11.50 -13.50 12.85
C VAL A 173 12.95 -13.96 13.10
N PRO A 174 13.21 -15.16 13.66
CA PRO A 174 14.59 -15.64 13.86
C PRO A 174 15.36 -15.92 12.56
N GLN A 175 14.69 -16.00 11.42
CA GLN A 175 15.32 -16.22 10.11
C GLN A 175 15.73 -14.90 9.43
N LEU A 176 15.29 -13.76 9.95
CA LEU A 176 15.64 -12.46 9.40
C LEU A 176 17.12 -12.15 9.67
N PRO A 177 17.83 -11.51 8.72
CA PRO A 177 19.17 -10.98 8.92
C PRO A 177 19.32 -10.22 10.24
N ALA A 178 20.36 -10.56 10.99
CA ALA A 178 20.61 -10.00 12.31
C ALA A 178 20.96 -8.49 12.28
N GLU A 179 21.31 -7.98 11.10
CA GLU A 179 21.64 -6.58 10.85
C GLU A 179 20.40 -5.68 10.70
N MET A 180 19.20 -6.27 10.56
CA MET A 180 17.95 -5.50 10.51
C MET A 180 17.44 -5.17 11.90
N ASN A 181 17.01 -3.92 12.09
CA ASN A 181 16.25 -3.53 13.27
C ASN A 181 14.79 -3.94 13.05
N LEU A 182 14.23 -4.67 14.02
CA LEU A 182 12.85 -5.13 13.99
C LEU A 182 12.02 -4.29 14.96
N GLY A 183 10.89 -3.78 14.48
CA GLY A 183 9.89 -3.14 15.32
C GLY A 183 9.05 -4.16 16.08
N ASP A 184 8.11 -3.65 16.89
CA ASP A 184 7.13 -4.49 17.57
C ASP A 184 6.18 -5.17 16.57
N VAL A 185 5.71 -6.36 16.93
CA VAL A 185 4.62 -7.03 16.22
C VAL A 185 3.33 -6.27 16.51
N SER A 186 2.62 -5.90 15.45
CA SER A 186 1.35 -5.19 15.53
C SER A 186 0.29 -5.90 14.71
N GLU A 187 -0.97 -5.75 15.11
CA GLU A 187 -2.11 -6.16 14.29
C GLU A 187 -2.51 -5.00 13.39
N ILE A 188 -2.78 -5.30 12.12
CA ILE A 188 -3.34 -4.35 11.16
C ILE A 188 -4.56 -4.98 10.50
N SER A 189 -5.40 -4.15 9.88
CA SER A 189 -6.51 -4.60 9.05
C SER A 189 -6.39 -4.03 7.65
N VAL A 190 -6.52 -4.90 6.65
CA VAL A 190 -6.55 -4.57 5.23
C VAL A 190 -7.92 -5.00 4.70
N GLY A 191 -8.83 -4.02 4.55
CA GLY A 191 -10.24 -4.33 4.36
C GLY A 191 -10.79 -5.14 5.54
N ASP A 192 -11.37 -6.31 5.25
CA ASP A 192 -11.88 -7.24 6.26
C ASP A 192 -10.84 -8.30 6.71
N ILE A 193 -9.60 -8.21 6.24
CA ILE A 193 -8.54 -9.18 6.53
C ILE A 193 -7.67 -8.66 7.67
N SER A 194 -7.64 -9.37 8.80
CA SER A 194 -6.67 -9.12 9.87
C SER A 194 -5.31 -9.74 9.53
N ALA A 195 -4.24 -9.02 9.85
CA ALA A 195 -2.87 -9.42 9.56
C ALA A 195 -1.92 -9.06 10.70
N ARG A 196 -0.75 -9.70 10.73
CA ARG A 196 0.37 -9.28 11.58
C ARG A 196 1.37 -8.49 10.76
N ARG A 197 1.84 -7.39 11.34
CA ARG A 197 2.83 -6.48 10.77
C ARG A 197 4.03 -6.37 11.69
N ILE A 198 5.21 -6.45 11.11
CA ILE A 198 6.48 -6.16 11.78
C ILE A 198 7.22 -5.14 10.93
N ALA A 199 7.56 -3.99 11.51
CA ALA A 199 8.41 -3.02 10.84
C ALA A 199 9.85 -3.57 10.74
N LEU A 200 10.47 -3.37 9.58
CA LEU A 200 11.85 -3.73 9.29
C LEU A 200 12.59 -2.43 8.97
N GLU A 201 13.75 -2.22 9.57
CA GLU A 201 14.58 -1.05 9.29
C GLU A 201 16.02 -1.48 9.06
N GLY A 202 16.57 -1.05 7.92
CA GLY A 202 17.99 -1.18 7.58
C GLY A 202 18.61 0.18 7.31
N GLU A 203 19.92 0.22 7.13
CA GLU A 203 20.65 1.48 6.90
C GLU A 203 20.17 2.25 5.64
N SER A 204 19.67 1.52 4.65
CA SER A 204 19.34 2.06 3.31
C SER A 204 17.95 1.68 2.81
N PHE A 205 17.08 1.20 3.70
CA PHE A 205 15.69 0.89 3.38
C PHE A 205 14.82 0.90 4.64
N ASN A 206 13.53 1.18 4.43
CA ASN A 206 12.47 0.90 5.39
C ASN A 206 11.61 -0.24 4.83
N GLY A 207 11.10 -1.10 5.69
CA GLY A 207 10.34 -2.25 5.26
C GLY A 207 9.29 -2.71 6.25
N ALA A 208 8.50 -3.69 5.82
CA ALA A 208 7.56 -4.38 6.67
C ALA A 208 7.48 -5.86 6.26
N MET A 209 7.37 -6.73 7.25
CA MET A 209 6.86 -8.08 7.04
C MET A 209 5.38 -8.09 7.41
N LEU A 210 4.54 -8.54 6.48
CA LEU A 210 3.09 -8.63 6.64
C LEU A 210 2.67 -10.08 6.44
N VAL A 211 1.93 -10.63 7.40
CA VAL A 211 1.45 -12.02 7.35
C VAL A 211 -0.08 -12.00 7.30
N PHE A 212 -0.64 -12.50 6.21
CA PHE A 212 -2.07 -12.56 5.97
C PHE A 212 -2.57 -14.01 5.99
N PRO A 213 -3.69 -14.29 6.66
CA PRO A 213 -4.37 -15.56 6.49
C PRO A 213 -5.04 -15.61 5.11
N LEU A 214 -4.94 -16.76 4.45
CA LEU A 214 -5.68 -17.07 3.22
C LEU A 214 -6.65 -18.23 3.49
N ALA A 215 -7.47 -18.55 2.48
CA ALA A 215 -8.33 -19.73 2.52
C ALA A 215 -7.52 -21.05 2.52
N ASP A 216 -8.20 -22.15 2.86
CA ASP A 216 -7.67 -23.52 2.78
C ASP A 216 -6.34 -23.74 3.54
N ASP A 217 -6.25 -23.18 4.74
CA ASP A 217 -5.08 -23.27 5.63
C ASP A 217 -3.77 -22.75 5.02
N ASN A 218 -3.85 -21.86 4.02
CA ASN A 218 -2.69 -21.17 3.45
C ASN A 218 -2.47 -19.80 4.10
N LEU A 219 -1.25 -19.29 3.96
CA LEU A 219 -0.86 -17.96 4.40
C LEU A 219 -0.10 -17.26 3.28
N ALA A 220 -0.22 -15.93 3.22
CA ALA A 220 0.65 -15.09 2.42
C ALA A 220 1.57 -14.27 3.33
N VAL A 221 2.86 -14.30 3.02
CA VAL A 221 3.88 -13.47 3.67
C VAL A 221 4.39 -12.47 2.65
N PHE A 222 4.27 -11.19 2.95
CA PHE A 222 4.80 -10.10 2.15
C PHE A 222 6.00 -9.49 2.87
N PHE A 223 7.13 -9.41 2.19
CA PHE A 223 8.26 -8.57 2.57
C PHE A 223 8.25 -7.33 1.70
N ALA A 224 7.81 -6.23 2.29
CA ALA A 224 7.77 -4.90 1.70
C ALA A 224 9.10 -4.19 1.99
N LEU A 225 9.76 -3.67 0.97
CA LEU A 225 10.98 -2.89 1.11
C LEU A 225 10.86 -1.64 0.24
N ALA A 226 11.12 -0.48 0.83
CA ALA A 226 11.08 0.82 0.19
C ALA A 226 12.31 1.65 0.60
N ALA A 227 12.61 2.68 -0.16
CA ALA A 227 13.60 3.67 0.26
C ALA A 227 13.24 4.29 1.62
N PRO A 228 14.23 4.82 2.38
CA PRO A 228 13.97 5.42 3.68
C PRO A 228 12.87 6.49 3.63
N GLY A 229 11.85 6.33 4.48
CA GLY A 229 10.70 7.25 4.56
C GLY A 229 9.57 7.01 3.55
N GLU A 230 9.65 5.98 2.70
CA GLU A 230 8.65 5.71 1.65
C GLU A 230 7.75 4.49 1.91
N LEU A 231 7.86 3.86 3.09
CA LEU A 231 7.13 2.62 3.42
C LEU A 231 5.61 2.78 3.39
N ASP A 232 5.06 3.90 3.88
CA ASP A 232 3.61 4.11 3.96
C ASP A 232 2.93 4.07 2.57
N ALA A 233 3.60 4.60 1.55
CA ALA A 233 3.14 4.53 0.17
C ALA A 233 3.13 3.09 -0.36
N LEU A 234 4.15 2.30 0.00
CA LEU A 234 4.23 0.89 -0.35
C LEU A 234 3.17 0.05 0.36
N GLU A 235 2.87 0.33 1.63
CA GLU A 235 1.83 -0.39 2.38
C GLU A 235 0.43 -0.19 1.79
N THR A 236 0.15 1.00 1.28
CA THR A 236 -1.07 1.26 0.50
C THR A 236 -1.13 0.37 -0.76
N THR A 237 0.00 0.21 -1.44
CA THR A 237 0.09 -0.67 -2.62
C THR A 237 -0.15 -2.13 -2.24
N ILE A 238 0.42 -2.60 -1.13
CA ILE A 238 0.23 -3.98 -0.66
C ILE A 238 -1.22 -4.22 -0.22
N ALA A 239 -1.86 -3.25 0.41
CA ALA A 239 -3.27 -3.34 0.75
C ALA A 239 -4.14 -3.59 -0.49
N GLN A 240 -3.85 -2.91 -1.60
CA GLN A 240 -4.53 -3.16 -2.88
C GLN A 240 -4.21 -4.55 -3.44
N MET A 241 -2.93 -4.97 -3.42
CA MET A 241 -2.54 -6.32 -3.85
C MET A 241 -3.28 -7.42 -3.08
N VAL A 242 -3.37 -7.28 -1.74
CA VAL A 242 -4.02 -8.25 -0.86
C VAL A 242 -5.53 -8.29 -1.08
N THR A 243 -6.18 -7.14 -1.25
CA THR A 243 -7.63 -7.09 -1.50
C THR A 243 -8.02 -7.64 -2.86
N SER A 244 -7.11 -7.62 -3.84
CA SER A 244 -7.28 -8.24 -5.16
C SER A 244 -6.94 -9.74 -5.21
N PHE A 245 -6.52 -10.34 -4.09
CA PHE A 245 -6.06 -11.72 -4.06
C PHE A 245 -7.24 -12.69 -4.28
N GLU A 246 -7.14 -13.52 -5.31
CA GLU A 246 -8.13 -14.54 -5.64
C GLU A 246 -7.45 -15.93 -5.61
N ALA A 247 -7.94 -16.82 -4.74
CA ALA A 247 -7.56 -18.23 -4.76
C ALA A 247 -8.43 -19.00 -5.76
N SER A 248 -7.85 -19.96 -6.48
CA SER A 248 -8.53 -20.79 -7.49
C SER A 248 -8.93 -22.17 -6.99
#